data_AF-A0A5M9UEK2-F1
#
_entry.id   AF-A0A5M9UEK2-F1
#
_cell.length_a   1.000
_cell.length_b   1.000
_cell.length_c   1.000
_cell.angle_alpha   90.00
_cell.angle_beta   90.00
_cell.angle_gamma   90.00
#
_symmetry.space_group_name_H-M   'P 1'
#
loop_
_entity.id
_entity.type
_entity.pdbx_description
1 polymer ?
#
loop_
_entity_poly.entity_id
_entity_poly.type
_entity_poly.pdbx_seq_one_letter_code
_entity_poly.pdbx_strand_id
1 'polypeptide(L)' 'MEISLDIIEDKVECLQAYDFHELARVIEERIEINKALMLRVKQVQHQVTFDPIRTKMLYSAVVHFAVD' A
#
# COMPACT_ATOMS: atom_id res chain seq x y z
N MET A 1 7.38 -28.84 22.45
CA MET A 1 6.60 -28.43 21.27
C MET A 1 7.08 -27.04 20.91
N GLU A 2 7.88 -26.92 19.86
CA GLU A 2 8.22 -25.62 19.29
C GLU A 2 7.06 -25.20 18.39
N ILE A 3 6.47 -24.05 18.68
CA ILE A 3 5.49 -23.41 17.81
C ILE A 3 6.32 -22.54 16.86
N SER A 4 6.51 -22.98 15.61
CA SER A 4 7.00 -22.08 14.56
C SER A 4 5.81 -21.33 13.98
N LEU A 5 5.70 -20.05 14.29
CA LEU A 5 4.78 -19.15 13.61
C LEU A 5 5.45 -18.71 12.31
N ASP A 6 4.92 -19.16 11.19
CA ASP A 6 5.32 -18.70 9.87
C ASP A 6 4.64 -17.34 9.64
N ILE A 7 5.34 -16.27 10.03
CA ILE A 7 4.83 -14.90 9.94
C ILE A 7 5.04 -14.37 8.53
N ILE A 8 4.10 -13.54 8.06
CA ILE A 8 4.32 -12.78 6.83
C ILE A 8 5.45 -11.77 7.12
N GLU A 9 6.55 -11.87 6.38
CA GLU A 9 7.70 -10.97 6.55
C GLU A 9 7.62 -9.76 5.62
N ASP A 10 7.15 -9.96 4.39
CA ASP A 10 7.05 -8.94 3.36
C ASP A 10 5.68 -8.99 2.68
N LYS A 11 5.17 -7.80 2.33
CA LYS A 11 3.93 -7.65 1.57
C LYS A 11 4.00 -6.40 0.71
N VAL A 12 3.62 -6.53 -0.56
CA VAL A 12 3.52 -5.40 -1.49
C VAL A 12 2.06 -5.19 -1.87
N GLU A 13 1.61 -3.94 -1.81
CA GLU A 13 0.26 -3.56 -2.21
C GLU A 13 0.29 -2.47 -3.28
N CYS A 14 -0.47 -2.67 -4.35
CA CYS A 14 -0.64 -1.69 -5.43
C CYS A 14 -2.00 -1.00 -5.29
N LEU A 15 -1.97 0.31 -5.07
CA LEU A 15 -3.13 1.15 -4.80
C LEU A 15 -3.24 2.21 -5.90
N GLN A 16 -4.47 2.63 -6.22
CA GLN A 16 -4.69 3.71 -7.17
C GLN A 16 -6.02 4.42 -6.93
N ALA A 17 -6.06 5.71 -7.26
CA ALA A 17 -7.27 6.52 -7.27
C ALA A 17 -7.17 7.65 -8.30
N TYR A 18 -8.31 8.17 -8.74
CA TYR A 18 -8.39 9.37 -9.60
C TYR A 18 -8.43 10.68 -8.81
N ASP A 19 -8.34 10.58 -7.48
CA ASP A 19 -8.24 11.69 -6.54
C ASP A 19 -7.08 11.40 -5.59
N PHE A 20 -6.20 12.39 -5.38
CA PHE A 20 -5.00 12.20 -4.58
C PHE A 20 -5.33 12.05 -3.08
N HIS A 21 -6.35 12.75 -2.58
CA HIS A 21 -6.77 12.61 -1.18
C HIS A 21 -7.37 11.23 -0.92
N GLU A 22 -8.10 10.68 -1.89
CA GLU A 22 -8.59 9.31 -1.81
C GLU A 22 -7.45 8.30 -1.80
N LEU A 23 -6.42 8.47 -2.65
CA LEU A 23 -5.23 7.59 -2.62
C LEU A 23 -4.56 7.64 -1.23
N ALA A 24 -4.37 8.83 -0.67
CA ALA A 24 -3.78 9.00 0.65
C ALA A 24 -4.63 8.33 1.75
N ARG A 25 -5.95 8.52 1.71
CA ARG A 25 -6.90 7.90 2.65
C ARG A 25 -6.80 6.37 2.61
N VAL A 26 -6.77 5.79 1.40
CA VAL A 26 -6.64 4.34 1.22
C VAL A 26 -5.29 3.84 1.74
N ILE A 27 -4.18 4.56 1.48
CA ILE A 27 -2.86 4.18 2.02
C ILE A 27 -2.91 4.12 3.55
N GLU A 28 -3.49 5.11 4.23
CA GLU A 28 -3.64 5.11 5.69
C GLU A 28 -4.48 3.92 6.19
N GLU A 29 -5.58 3.59 5.52
CA GLU A 29 -6.37 2.39 5.85
C GLU A 29 -5.54 1.11 5.73
N ARG A 30 -4.70 1.01 4.69
CA ARG A 30 -3.81 -0.14 4.50
C ARG A 30 -2.71 -0.19 5.56
N ILE A 31 -2.24 0.95 6.05
CA ILE A 31 -1.30 1.01 7.17
C ILE A 31 -1.93 0.43 8.42
N GLU A 32 -3.16 0.82 8.78
CA GLU A 32 -3.85 0.27 9.95
C GLU A 32 -4.10 -1.24 9.86
N ILE A 33 -4.48 -1.73 8.68
CA ILE A 33 -4.66 -3.17 8.45
C ILE A 33 -3.33 -3.93 8.60
N ASN A 34 -2.24 -3.40 8.04
CA ASN A 34 -0.94 -4.09 8.07
C ASN A 34 -0.25 -4.00 9.44
N LYS A 35 -0.54 -2.98 10.25
CA LYS A 35 -0.14 -2.94 11.66
C LYS A 35 -0.67 -4.14 12.45
N ALA A 36 -1.91 -4.58 12.17
CA ALA A 36 -2.48 -5.78 12.79
C ALA A 36 -1.74 -7.08 12.38
N LEU A 37 -0.99 -7.05 11.27
CA LEU A 37 -0.13 -8.13 10.80
C LEU A 37 1.33 -7.97 11.26
N MET A 38 1.62 -7.04 12.17
CA MET A 38 2.98 -6.69 12.61
C MET A 38 3.90 -6.15 11.51
N LEU A 39 3.33 -5.70 10.38
CA LEU A 39 4.08 -5.12 9.28
C LEU A 39 4.09 -3.59 9.39
N ARG A 40 5.20 -2.96 8.99
CA ARG A 40 5.36 -1.50 8.88
C ARG A 40 5.65 -1.09 7.44
N VAL A 41 5.41 0.19 7.13
CA VAL A 41 5.78 0.75 5.83
C VAL A 41 7.30 0.83 5.73
N LYS A 42 7.85 0.06 4.79
CA LYS A 42 9.27 0.08 4.42
C LYS A 42 9.54 1.07 3.30
N GLN A 43 8.65 1.13 2.31
CA GLN A 43 8.77 2.06 1.19
C GLN A 43 7.39 2.39 0.60
N VAL A 44 7.24 3.62 0.11
CA VAL A 44 6.12 4.01 -0.75
C VAL A 44 6.67 4.63 -2.03
N GLN A 45 6.30 4.07 -3.18
CA GLN A 45 6.61 4.64 -4.49
C GLN A 45 5.34 5.16 -5.15
N HIS A 46 5.36 6.42 -5.58
CA HIS A 46 4.23 7.05 -6.27
C HIS A 46 4.48 7.15 -7.78
N GLN A 47 3.40 7.04 -8.55
CA GLN A 47 3.37 7.34 -9.97
C GLN A 47 2.08 8.08 -10.30
N VAL A 48 2.14 8.99 -11.27
CA VAL A 48 0.96 9.65 -11.83
C VAL A 48 0.96 9.49 -13.34
N THR A 49 -0.15 9.02 -13.89
CA THR A 49 -0.33 8.80 -15.33
C THR A 49 -1.61 9.48 -15.79
N PHE A 50 -1.58 10.17 -16.93
CA PHE A 50 -2.81 10.71 -17.51
C PHE A 50 -3.61 9.59 -18.19
N ASP A 51 -4.87 9.39 -17.77
CA ASP A 51 -5.81 8.49 -18.44
C ASP A 51 -6.55 9.26 -19.54
N PRO A 52 -6.29 8.98 -20.83
CA PRO A 52 -6.92 9.68 -21.94
C PRO A 52 -8.40 9.34 -22.12
N ILE A 53 -8.86 8.18 -21.64
CA ILE A 53 -10.27 7.77 -21.74
C ILE A 53 -11.12 8.54 -20.74
N ARG A 54 -10.60 8.71 -19.51
CA ARG A 54 -11.29 9.45 -18.44
C ARG A 54 -10.97 10.93 -18.40
N THR A 55 -9.96 11.38 -19.15
CA THR A 55 -9.44 12.76 -19.12
C THR A 55 -9.10 13.19 -17.68
N LYS A 56 -8.46 12.30 -16.92
CA LYS A 56 -8.08 12.52 -15.52
C LYS A 56 -6.68 11.99 -15.24
N MET A 57 -6.03 12.55 -14.22
CA MET A 57 -4.82 11.96 -13.67
C MET A 57 -5.19 10.73 -12.84
N LEU A 58 -4.54 9.60 -13.11
CA LEU A 58 -4.54 8.40 -12.28
C LEU A 58 -3.33 8.47 -11.35
N TYR A 59 -3.58 8.52 -10.05
CA TYR A 59 -2.56 8.44 -9.02
C TYR A 59 -2.42 6.99 -8.58
N SER A 60 -1.20 6.48 -8.54
CA SER A 60 -0.88 5.12 -8.11
C SER A 60 0.22 5.13 -7.07
N ALA A 61 0.15 4.16 -6.15
CA ALA A 61 1.20 3.91 -5.17
C ALA A 61 1.48 2.41 -5.07
N VAL A 62 2.75 2.05 -4.98
CA VAL A 62 3.21 0.73 -4.56
C VAL A 62 3.74 0.88 -3.13
N VAL A 63 3.10 0.20 -2.18
CA VAL A 63 3.45 0.24 -0.77
C VAL A 63 4.09 -1.09 -0.39
N HIS A 64 5.35 -1.05 0.03
CA HIS A 64 6.06 -2.19 0.59
C HIS A 64 5.91 -2.15 2.11
N PHE A 65 5.22 -3.15 2.65
CA PHE A 65 5.13 -3.44 4.06
C PHE A 65 6.09 -4.58 4.42
N ALA A 66 6.82 -4.44 5.52
CA ALA A 66 7.73 -5.48 6.00
C ALA A 66 7.76 -5.53 7.53
N VAL A 67 8.20 -6.65 8.09
CA VAL A 67 8.66 -6.71 9.49
C VAL A 67 9.89 -5.80 9.65
N ASP A 68 10.06 -5.19 10.82
CA ASP A 68 11.21 -4.30 11.13
C ASP A 68 12.57 -4.99 10.94
#